data_AF-A0AAD9MNY5-F1
#
_entry.id   AF-A0AAD9MNY5-F1
#
_cell.length_a   1.000
_cell.length_b   1.000
_cell.length_c   1.000
_cell.angle_alpha   90.00
_cell.angle_beta   90.00
_cell.angle_gamma   90.00
#
_symmetry.space_group_name_H-M   'P 1'
#
loop_
_entity.id
_entity.type
_entity.pdbx_description
1 polymer ?
#
loop_
_entity_poly.entity_id
_entity_poly.type
_entity_poly.pdbx_seq_one_letter_code
_entity_poly.pdbx_strand_id
1 'polypeptide(L)'
;MADPYALNDDGTAKDPAAFRAALKADPAKLEAIQKEPEVADIVLGSDDHAFQELIKSAEKKRQERLNRTMAERTIDAQRASAPVPRDTVQLYAQLRESGLQYGPAFRLLRNVHVPDVSA
;
A
#
# COMPACT_ATOMS: atom_id res chain seq x y z
N MET A 1 -9.21 -10.16 -16.77
CA MET A 1 -10.15 -9.16 -16.22
C MET A 1 -9.32 -8.11 -15.50
N ALA A 2 -9.47 -6.84 -15.85
CA ALA A 2 -8.78 -5.76 -15.16
C ALA A 2 -9.39 -5.56 -13.76
N ASP A 3 -8.54 -5.35 -12.75
CA ASP A 3 -9.00 -5.03 -11.40
C ASP A 3 -9.60 -3.61 -11.39
N PRO A 4 -10.90 -3.44 -11.09
CA PRO A 4 -11.56 -2.13 -11.11
C PRO A 4 -11.05 -1.18 -10.02
N TYR A 5 -10.31 -1.68 -9.02
CA TYR A 5 -9.71 -0.88 -7.96
C TYR A 5 -8.21 -0.63 -8.16
N ALA A 6 -7.66 -0.96 -9.33
CA ALA A 6 -6.25 -0.78 -9.59
C ALA A 6 -5.84 0.70 -9.51
N LEU A 7 -4.74 0.96 -8.81
CA LEU A 7 -4.14 2.30 -8.62
C LEU A 7 -2.84 2.43 -9.43
N ASN A 8 -2.52 3.66 -9.85
CA ASN A 8 -1.22 4.06 -10.36
C ASN A 8 -0.22 4.29 -9.21
N ASP A 9 1.06 4.40 -9.53
CA ASP A 9 2.12 4.69 -8.56
C ASP A 9 1.93 6.03 -7.83
N ASP A 10 1.23 6.98 -8.46
CA ASP A 10 0.88 8.29 -7.88
C ASP A 10 -0.33 8.26 -6.92
N GLY A 11 -0.92 7.07 -6.70
CA GLY A 11 -2.08 6.86 -5.82
C GLY A 11 -3.43 7.22 -6.43
N THR A 12 -3.49 7.48 -7.74
CA THR A 12 -4.73 7.70 -8.51
C THR A 12 -5.29 6.39 -9.05
N ALA A 13 -6.60 6.28 -9.28
CA ALA A 13 -7.19 5.12 -9.95
C ALA A 13 -6.75 5.04 -11.41
N LYS A 14 -6.39 3.83 -11.87
CA LYS A 14 -6.06 3.54 -13.28
C LYS A 14 -7.24 3.82 -14.21
N ASP A 15 -8.44 3.49 -13.75
CA ASP A 15 -9.69 3.76 -14.43
C ASP A 15 -10.69 4.37 -13.42
N PRO A 16 -10.80 5.71 -13.35
CA PRO A 16 -11.71 6.37 -12.42
C PRO A 16 -13.18 6.02 -12.66
N ALA A 17 -13.58 5.77 -13.91
CA ALA A 17 -14.96 5.40 -14.23
C ALA A 17 -15.28 3.98 -13.74
N ALA A 18 -14.38 3.02 -13.97
CA ALA A 18 -14.54 1.66 -13.45
C ALA A 18 -14.51 1.62 -11.91
N PHE A 19 -13.64 2.41 -11.28
CA PHE A 19 -13.57 2.52 -9.82
C PHE A 19 -14.88 3.07 -9.24
N ARG A 20 -15.42 4.16 -9.81
CA ARG A 20 -16.72 4.69 -9.39
C ARG A 20 -17.85 3.70 -9.60
N ALA A 21 -17.89 3.03 -10.75
CA ALA A 21 -18.90 2.01 -11.03
C ALA A 21 -18.84 0.87 -10.01
N ALA A 22 -17.64 0.41 -9.67
CA ALA A 22 -17.42 -0.62 -8.66
C ALA A 22 -17.78 -0.15 -7.23
N LEU A 23 -17.56 1.13 -6.90
CA LEU A 23 -18.04 1.72 -5.63
C LEU A 23 -19.57 1.79 -5.57
N LYS A 24 -20.22 2.17 -6.69
CA LYS A 24 -21.69 2.26 -6.77
C LYS A 24 -22.36 0.88 -6.77
N ALA A 25 -21.68 -0.14 -7.28
CA ALA A 25 -22.17 -1.51 -7.32
C ALA A 25 -22.10 -2.23 -5.96
N ASP A 26 -21.26 -1.76 -5.03
CA ASP A 26 -21.09 -2.35 -3.69
C ASP A 26 -21.98 -1.62 -2.67
N PRO A 27 -23.08 -2.23 -2.20
CA PRO A 27 -24.05 -1.58 -1.31
C PRO A 27 -23.43 -1.19 0.04
N ALA A 28 -22.47 -1.97 0.57
CA ALA A 28 -21.84 -1.67 1.84
C ALA A 28 -20.92 -0.44 1.75
N LYS A 29 -20.19 -0.31 0.64
CA LYS A 29 -19.35 0.87 0.38
C LYS A 29 -20.21 2.11 0.11
N LEU A 30 -21.31 1.94 -0.62
CA LEU A 30 -22.23 3.03 -0.93
C LEU A 30 -22.92 3.57 0.35
N GLU A 31 -23.33 2.71 1.29
CA GLU A 31 -23.83 3.13 2.60
C GLU A 31 -22.78 3.88 3.42
N ALA A 32 -21.52 3.45 3.38
CA ALA A 32 -20.42 4.15 4.06
C ALA A 32 -20.18 5.54 3.45
N ILE A 33 -20.21 5.64 2.11
CA ILE A 33 -20.05 6.91 1.38
C ILE A 33 -21.21 7.86 1.68
N GLN A 34 -22.45 7.38 1.75
CA GLN A 34 -23.62 8.22 2.06
C GLN A 34 -23.57 8.84 3.47
N LYS A 35 -22.84 8.23 4.41
CA LYS A 35 -22.63 8.81 5.76
C LYS A 35 -21.69 10.01 5.74
N GLU A 36 -20.93 10.21 4.67
CA GLU A 36 -20.00 11.31 4.47
C GLU A 36 -20.46 12.16 3.26
N PRO A 37 -21.29 13.19 3.46
CA PRO A 37 -21.94 13.92 2.35
C PRO A 37 -20.95 14.55 1.38
N GLU A 38 -19.82 15.07 1.87
CA GLU A 38 -18.75 15.63 1.04
C GLU A 38 -18.11 14.59 0.10
N VAL A 39 -18.00 13.34 0.56
CA VAL A 39 -17.46 12.22 -0.23
C VAL A 39 -18.52 11.71 -1.21
N ALA A 40 -19.78 11.62 -0.78
CA ALA A 40 -20.89 11.22 -1.62
C ALA A 40 -21.06 12.16 -2.83
N ASP A 41 -20.96 13.47 -2.63
CA ASP A 41 -21.08 14.46 -3.72
C ASP A 41 -19.98 14.28 -4.77
N ILE A 42 -18.74 13.99 -4.35
CA ILE A 42 -17.60 13.76 -5.25
C ILE A 42 -17.73 12.42 -6.00
N VAL A 43 -18.15 11.34 -5.33
CA VAL A 43 -18.26 9.99 -5.92
C VAL A 43 -19.49 9.84 -6.81
N LEU A 44 -20.60 10.48 -6.44
CA LEU A 44 -21.85 10.46 -7.22
C LEU A 44 -21.87 11.51 -8.33
N GLY A 45 -21.10 12.59 -8.19
CA GLY A 45 -20.93 13.63 -9.20
C GLY A 45 -20.12 13.20 -10.43
N SER A 46 -19.87 14.18 -11.29
CA SER A 46 -19.19 14.02 -12.58
C SER A 46 -17.74 14.53 -12.57
N ASP A 47 -17.23 14.99 -11.43
CA ASP A 47 -15.88 15.59 -11.34
C ASP A 47 -14.81 14.52 -11.12
N ASP A 48 -14.14 14.14 -12.21
CA ASP A 48 -13.04 13.16 -12.24
C ASP A 48 -11.77 13.66 -11.56
N HIS A 49 -11.52 14.96 -11.55
CA HIS A 49 -10.38 15.53 -10.86
C HIS A 49 -10.57 15.46 -9.34
N ALA A 50 -11.72 15.90 -8.84
CA ALA A 50 -12.04 15.85 -7.41
C ALA A 50 -12.03 14.42 -6.86
N PHE A 51 -12.52 13.45 -7.65
CA PHE A 51 -12.52 12.05 -7.26
C PHE A 51 -11.12 11.44 -7.20
N GLN A 52 -10.26 11.76 -8.16
CA GLN A 52 -8.88 11.29 -8.15
C GLN A 52 -8.08 11.87 -6.98
N GLU A 53 -8.28 13.15 -6.65
CA GLU A 53 -7.66 13.78 -5.48
C GLU A 53 -8.18 13.18 -4.16
N LEU A 54 -9.47 12.85 -4.09
CA LEU A 54 -10.05 12.15 -2.96
C LEU A 54 -9.38 10.78 -2.74
N ILE A 55 -9.28 9.96 -3.80
CA ILE A 55 -8.62 8.64 -3.73
C ILE A 55 -7.18 8.80 -3.24
N LYS A 56 -6.43 9.73 -3.83
CA LYS A 56 -5.05 10.00 -3.47
C LYS A 56 -4.89 10.40 -2.00
N SER A 57 -5.79 11.25 -1.50
CA SER A 57 -5.79 11.68 -0.10
C SER A 57 -6.10 10.52 0.87
N ALA A 58 -7.04 9.65 0.49
CA ALA A 58 -7.43 8.48 1.28
C ALA A 58 -6.29 7.46 1.37
N GLU A 59 -5.63 7.19 0.25
CA GLU A 59 -4.48 6.27 0.21
C GLU A 59 -3.27 6.84 0.96
N LYS A 60 -3.00 8.13 0.86
CA LYS A 60 -1.98 8.78 1.69
C LYS A 60 -2.27 8.61 3.19
N LYS A 61 -3.50 8.90 3.61
CA LYS A 61 -3.92 8.76 5.02
C LYS A 61 -3.85 7.30 5.49
N ARG A 62 -4.17 6.35 4.61
CA ARG A 62 -4.03 4.92 4.86
C ARG A 62 -2.56 4.54 5.07
N GLN A 63 -1.68 4.98 4.18
CA GLN A 63 -0.24 4.74 4.28
C GLN A 63 0.35 5.36 5.56
N GLU A 64 -0.05 6.58 5.91
CA GLU A 64 0.38 7.25 7.14
C GLU A 64 -0.06 6.47 8.39
N ARG A 65 -1.29 5.92 8.41
CA ARG A 65 -1.77 5.06 9.50
C ARG A 65 -0.97 3.76 9.61
N LEU A 66 -0.64 3.14 8.48
CA LEU A 66 0.20 1.94 8.45
C LEU A 66 1.62 2.25 8.95
N ASN A 67 2.20 3.36 8.51
CA ASN A 67 3.52 3.80 8.98
C ASN A 67 3.51 4.12 10.49
N ARG A 68 2.46 4.77 10.99
CA ARG A 68 2.32 5.08 12.41
C ARG A 68 2.18 3.83 13.26
N THR A 69 1.31 2.90 12.88
CA THR A 69 1.17 1.62 13.59
C THR A 69 2.46 0.80 13.56
N MET A 70 3.23 0.85 12.47
CA MET A 70 4.57 0.26 12.42
C MET A 70 5.57 0.94 13.38
N ALA A 71 5.53 2.27 13.49
CA ALA A 71 6.40 3.04 14.40
C ALA A 71 6.07 2.81 15.88
N GLU A 72 4.79 2.56 16.20
CA GLU A 72 4.31 2.28 17.55
C GLU A 72 4.52 0.81 17.97
N ARG A 73 4.95 -0.08 17.06
CA ARG A 73 5.22 -1.49 17.39
C ARG A 73 6.44 -1.63 18.29
N THR A 74 6.29 -2.44 19.34
CA THR A 74 7.42 -2.88 20.15
C THR A 74 8.39 -3.73 19.32
N ILE A 75 9.66 -3.79 19.73
CA ILE A 75 10.71 -4.57 19.06
C ILE A 75 10.31 -6.05 18.94
N ASP A 76 9.70 -6.62 19.98
CA ASP A 76 9.26 -8.01 19.97
C ASP A 76 8.10 -8.24 19.00
N ALA A 77 7.16 -7.29 18.87
CA ALA A 77 6.10 -7.37 17.86
C ALA A 77 6.67 -7.34 16.44
N GLN A 78 7.70 -6.53 16.19
CA GLN A 78 8.41 -6.51 14.90
C GLN A 78 9.10 -7.84 14.62
N ARG A 79 9.82 -8.41 15.59
CA ARG A 79 10.46 -9.74 15.45
C ARG A 79 9.45 -10.84 15.20
N ALA A 80 8.34 -10.85 15.93
CA ALA A 80 7.28 -11.85 15.75
C ALA A 80 6.64 -11.78 14.35
N SER A 81 6.54 -10.57 13.77
CA SER A 81 6.00 -10.39 12.42
C SER A 81 6.93 -10.83 11.28
N ALA A 82 8.21 -11.09 11.57
CA ALA A 82 9.21 -11.53 10.61
C ALA A 82 9.94 -12.79 11.13
N PRO A 83 9.27 -13.97 11.13
CA PRO A 83 9.86 -15.17 11.70
C PRO A 83 10.90 -15.82 10.78
N VAL A 84 10.80 -15.63 9.45
CA VAL A 84 11.57 -16.39 8.48
C VAL A 84 12.97 -15.79 8.31
N PRO A 85 14.05 -16.53 8.62
CA PRO A 85 15.41 -16.03 8.40
C PRO A 85 15.71 -15.94 6.89
N ARG A 86 16.42 -14.89 6.49
CA ARG A 86 16.85 -14.66 5.10
C ARG A 86 18.36 -14.74 4.99
N ASP A 87 18.85 -15.46 3.99
CA ASP A 87 20.27 -15.51 3.67
C ASP A 87 20.77 -14.14 3.18
N THR A 88 21.74 -13.57 3.89
CA THR A 88 22.31 -12.26 3.61
C THR A 88 23.16 -12.27 2.34
N VAL A 89 23.78 -13.39 1.98
CA VAL A 89 24.57 -13.53 0.74
C VAL A 89 23.64 -13.42 -0.46
N GLN A 90 22.52 -14.14 -0.44
CA GLN A 90 21.49 -14.05 -1.48
C GLN A 90 20.86 -12.65 -1.54
N LEU A 91 20.59 -12.04 -0.39
CA LEU A 91 20.07 -10.67 -0.33
C LEU A 91 21.00 -9.68 -1.06
N TYR A 92 22.31 -9.73 -0.80
CA TYR A 92 23.26 -8.85 -1.48
C TYR A 92 23.42 -9.17 -2.98
N ALA A 93 23.23 -10.43 -3.39
CA ALA A 93 23.21 -10.80 -4.80
C ALA A 93 22.00 -10.16 -5.51
N GLN A 94 20.81 -10.25 -4.92
CA GLN A 94 19.58 -9.64 -5.44
C GLN A 94 19.68 -8.11 -5.50
N LEU A 95 20.23 -7.48 -4.45
CA LEU A 95 20.48 -6.04 -4.45
C LEU A 95 21.46 -5.61 -5.55
N ARG A 96 22.46 -6.44 -5.85
CA ARG A 96 23.39 -6.17 -6.95
C ARG A 96 22.69 -6.26 -8.31
N GLU A 97 21.79 -7.23 -8.50
CA GLU A 97 20.99 -7.36 -9.73
C GLU A 97 20.09 -6.14 -9.95
N SER A 98 19.57 -5.53 -8.88
CA SER A 98 18.83 -4.26 -8.96
C SER A 98 19.70 -3.01 -9.06
N GLY A 99 21.02 -3.15 -9.23
CA GLY A 99 21.98 -2.05 -9.38
C GLY A 99 22.55 -1.48 -8.07
N LEU A 100 22.18 -2.02 -6.91
CA LEU A 100 22.73 -1.65 -5.60
C LEU A 100 23.92 -2.54 -5.22
N GLN A 101 25.11 -2.18 -5.69
CA GLN A 101 26.35 -2.90 -5.35
C GLN A 101 26.97 -2.37 -4.05
N TYR A 102 26.83 -3.13 -2.97
CA TYR A 102 27.51 -2.84 -1.71
C TYR A 102 28.93 -3.43 -1.69
N GLY A 103 29.92 -2.61 -1.34
CA GLY A 103 31.29 -3.04 -1.08
C GLY A 103 31.44 -3.76 0.28
N PRO A 104 32.57 -4.46 0.53
CA PRO A 104 32.76 -5.27 1.74
C PRO A 104 32.54 -4.51 3.05
N ALA A 105 32.98 -3.25 3.12
CA ALA A 105 32.80 -2.39 4.31
C ALA A 105 31.33 -2.09 4.64
N PHE A 106 30.42 -2.21 3.66
CA PHE A 106 29.00 -1.89 3.80
C PHE A 106 28.10 -3.14 3.92
N ARG A 107 28.67 -4.34 3.85
CA ARG A 107 27.93 -5.61 3.99
C ARG A 107 27.87 -6.09 5.44
N LEU A 108 27.26 -5.28 6.30
CA LEU A 108 27.24 -5.49 7.75
C LEU A 108 26.01 -6.28 8.26
N LEU A 109 25.04 -6.58 7.39
CA LEU A 109 23.84 -7.33 7.78
C LEU A 109 24.18 -8.80 8.07
N ARG A 110 23.72 -9.30 9.23
CA ARG A 110 23.94 -10.69 9.66
C ARG A 110 22.65 -11.46 9.89
N ASN A 111 21.74 -10.90 10.70
CA ASN A 111 20.49 -11.54 11.09
C ASN A 111 19.33 -10.78 10.45
N VAL A 112 19.02 -11.13 9.21
CA VAL A 112 17.89 -10.56 8.47
C VAL A 112 16.74 -11.55 8.54
N HIS A 113 15.57 -11.06 8.90
CA HIS A 113 14.34 -11.83 8.89
C HIS A 113 13.27 -11.12 8.07
N VAL A 114 12.37 -11.90 7.48
CA VAL A 114 11.28 -11.41 6.62
C VAL A 114 9.94 -11.98 7.08
N PRO A 115 8.82 -11.29 6.79
CA PRO A 115 7.48 -11.84 6.96
C PRO A 115 7.30 -13.11 6.14
N ASP A 116 6.48 -14.03 6.65
CA ASP A 116 6.07 -15.18 5.86
C ASP A 116 5.05 -14.74 4.80
N VAL A 117 5.43 -14.84 3.53
CA VAL A 117 4.60 -14.45 2.37
C VAL A 117 3.78 -15.66 1.86
N SER A 118 3.90 -16.82 2.51
CA SER A 118 3.25 -18.08 2.12
C SER A 118 1.90 -18.29 2.84
N ALA A 119 1.51 -17.36 3.71
CA ALA A 119 0.32 -17.41 4.55
C ALA A 119 -0.89 -16.68 3.95
#